data_AF-A0A1Y1T3R6-F1
#
_entry.id   AF-A0A1Y1T3R6-F1
#
_cell.length_a   1.000
_cell.length_b   1.000
_cell.length_c   1.000
_cell.angle_alpha   90.00
_cell.angle_beta   90.00
_cell.angle_gamma   90.00
#
_symmetry.space_group_name_H-M   'P 1'
#
loop_
_entity.id
_entity.type
_entity.pdbx_description
1 polymer ?
#
loop_
_entity_poly.entity_id
_entity_poly.type
_entity_poly.pdbx_seq_one_letter_code
_entity_poly.pdbx_strand_id
1 'polypeptide(L)'
;MKNKMSWITPENEHQFELGFKKESFYKDNELSEDFIEKYADKVNWGYISIHQNLSEACIERNQNKVLWWFISKDQTLSEDFIEKHMDKVDWINISIYQNLSEDFIEKHKDEVNWFYIKVHQFVSEEFIEKHRDKLYSYN
;
A
#
# COMPACT_ATOMS: atom_id res chain seq x y z
N MET A 1 19.98 4.01 14.89
CA MET A 1 19.72 3.25 13.66
C MET A 1 20.34 1.86 13.85
N LYS A 2 19.51 0.83 14.08
CA LYS A 2 20.03 -0.55 14.13
C LYS A 2 20.27 -0.99 12.68
N ASN A 3 21.51 -1.31 12.33
CA ASN A 3 21.84 -1.99 11.08
C ASN A 3 21.00 -3.27 11.02
N LYS A 4 19.94 -3.29 10.21
CA LYS A 4 19.24 -4.54 9.87
C LYS A 4 20.21 -5.33 8.98
N MET A 5 20.85 -6.37 9.52
CA MET A 5 21.64 -7.29 8.71
C MET A 5 20.73 -7.95 7.68
N SER A 6 21.23 -8.11 6.45
CA SER A 6 20.60 -8.98 5.45
C SER A 6 20.52 -10.40 6.00
N TRP A 7 19.30 -10.83 6.36
CA TRP A 7 19.01 -12.18 6.88
C TRP A 7 19.09 -13.26 5.80
N ILE A 8 19.15 -12.87 4.52
CA ILE A 8 19.19 -13.78 3.39
C ILE A 8 20.61 -14.35 3.27
N THR A 9 20.90 -15.35 4.10
CA THR A 9 22.04 -16.26 3.96
C THR A 9 21.55 -17.58 3.36
N PRO A 10 22.41 -18.36 2.67
CA PRO A 10 22.02 -19.66 2.12
C PRO A 10 21.41 -20.61 3.15
N GLU A 11 21.91 -20.59 4.40
CA GLU A 11 21.37 -21.40 5.50
C GLU A 11 19.94 -20.98 5.85
N ASN A 12 19.71 -19.68 6.01
CA ASN A 12 18.39 -19.15 6.35
C ASN A 12 17.36 -19.36 5.22
N GLU A 13 17.80 -19.26 3.96
CA GLU A 13 17.00 -19.58 2.78
C GLU A 13 16.61 -21.07 2.76
N HIS A 14 17.54 -21.97 3.10
CA HIS A 14 17.25 -23.40 3.25
C HIS A 14 16.22 -23.67 4.36
N GLN A 15 16.35 -23.03 5.52
CA GLN A 15 15.36 -23.15 6.60
C GLN A 15 13.97 -22.63 6.17
N PHE A 16 13.92 -21.55 5.38
CA PHE A 16 12.68 -21.04 4.81
C PHE A 16 12.03 -22.06 3.86
N GLU A 17 12.83 -22.72 3.01
CA GLU A 17 12.36 -23.77 2.09
C GLU A 17 11.77 -24.97 2.81
N LEU A 18 12.36 -25.35 3.95
CA LEU A 18 11.85 -26.41 4.84
C LEU A 18 10.59 -25.99 5.62
N GLY A 19 10.17 -24.72 5.52
CA GLY A 19 8.93 -24.22 6.11
C GLY A 19 9.09 -23.60 7.51
N PHE A 20 10.32 -23.44 8.02
CA PHE A 20 10.56 -22.85 9.33
C PHE A 20 10.48 -21.31 9.29
N LYS A 21 9.26 -20.76 9.31
CA LYS A 21 9.02 -19.31 9.32
C LYS A 21 7.94 -18.89 10.32
N LYS A 22 8.20 -17.83 11.07
CA LYS A 22 7.27 -17.17 11.99
C LYS A 22 6.95 -15.76 11.47
N GLU A 23 5.90 -15.13 11.96
CA GLU A 23 5.57 -13.72 11.64
C GLU A 23 6.78 -12.78 11.75
N SER A 24 7.55 -12.90 12.84
CA SER A 24 8.72 -12.06 13.12
C SER A 24 9.74 -12.09 11.98
N PHE A 25 9.82 -13.18 11.22
CA PHE A 25 10.69 -13.25 10.04
C PHE A 25 10.35 -12.16 9.01
N TYR A 26 9.06 -11.97 8.70
CA TYR A 26 8.62 -10.95 7.75
C TYR A 26 8.65 -9.55 8.32
N LYS A 27 8.66 -9.38 9.64
CA LYS A 27 8.67 -8.05 10.27
C LYS A 27 10.09 -7.52 10.48
N ASP A 28 10.98 -8.40 10.91
CA ASP A 28 12.31 -8.02 11.39
C ASP A 28 13.32 -7.94 10.24
N ASN A 29 13.05 -8.63 9.13
CA ASN A 29 13.92 -8.69 7.96
C ASN A 29 13.34 -7.91 6.78
N GLU A 30 14.21 -7.20 6.08
CA GLU A 30 13.88 -6.56 4.80
C GLU A 30 14.14 -7.59 3.70
N LEU A 31 13.07 -8.07 3.07
CA LEU A 31 13.13 -9.08 2.02
C LEU A 31 13.24 -8.37 0.68
N SER A 32 14.18 -8.80 -0.17
CA SER A 32 14.22 -8.31 -1.54
C SER A 32 13.02 -8.81 -2.32
N GLU A 33 12.58 -8.03 -3.31
CA GLU A 33 11.49 -8.45 -4.20
C GLU A 33 11.85 -9.71 -4.98
N ASP A 34 13.12 -9.86 -5.40
CA ASP A 34 13.61 -11.10 -6.03
C ASP A 34 13.37 -12.33 -5.14
N PHE A 35 13.58 -12.20 -3.83
CA PHE A 35 13.32 -13.29 -2.89
C PHE A 35 11.81 -13.55 -2.75
N ILE A 36 11.02 -12.49 -2.60
CA ILE A 36 9.55 -12.59 -2.50
C ILE A 36 8.99 -13.29 -3.74
N GLU A 37 9.49 -12.95 -4.92
CA GLU A 37 9.05 -13.48 -6.20
C GLU A 37 9.51 -14.92 -6.42
N LYS A 38 10.78 -15.22 -6.13
CA LYS A 38 11.31 -16.59 -6.15
C LYS A 38 10.47 -17.54 -5.28
N TYR A 39 9.94 -17.03 -4.18
CA TYR A 39 9.16 -17.80 -3.22
C TYR A 39 7.69 -17.38 -3.13
N ALA A 40 7.12 -16.83 -4.22
CA ALA A 40 5.78 -16.24 -4.23
C ALA A 40 4.64 -17.20 -3.83
N ASP A 41 4.84 -18.51 -3.95
CA ASP A 41 3.87 -19.54 -3.52
C ASP A 41 4.10 -20.05 -2.09
N LYS A 42 5.20 -19.64 -1.45
CA LYS A 42 5.60 -20.07 -0.11
C LYS A 42 5.54 -18.95 0.92
N VAL A 43 5.69 -17.68 0.52
CA VAL A 43 5.60 -16.54 1.44
C VAL A 43 4.16 -16.35 1.93
N ASN A 44 4.02 -15.80 3.14
CA ASN A 44 2.72 -15.38 3.64
C ASN A 44 2.43 -13.95 3.16
N TRP A 45 1.55 -13.82 2.16
CA TRP A 45 1.22 -12.53 1.56
C TRP A 45 0.55 -11.53 2.50
N GLY A 46 -0.10 -12.00 3.56
CA GLY A 46 -0.59 -11.12 4.62
C GLY A 46 0.55 -10.39 5.29
N TYR A 47 1.56 -11.12 5.78
CA TYR A 47 2.73 -10.50 6.40
C TYR A 47 3.60 -9.71 5.42
N ILE A 48 3.70 -10.15 4.15
CA ILE A 48 4.37 -9.35 3.12
C ILE A 48 3.68 -8.00 2.95
N SER A 49 2.35 -7.98 2.78
CA SER A 49 1.60 -6.72 2.56
C SER A 49 1.69 -5.76 3.74
N ILE A 50 1.80 -6.28 4.98
CA ILE A 50 1.85 -5.47 6.21
C ILE A 50 3.25 -4.95 6.52
N HIS A 51 4.29 -5.75 6.27
CA HIS A 51 5.62 -5.50 6.82
C HIS A 51 6.69 -5.15 5.79
N GLN A 52 6.44 -5.43 4.51
CA GLN A 52 7.40 -5.17 3.44
C GLN A 52 7.00 -3.95 2.63
N ASN A 53 8.02 -3.21 2.17
CA ASN A 53 7.84 -2.15 1.19
C ASN A 53 7.91 -2.77 -0.20
N LEU A 54 6.86 -2.62 -0.99
CA LEU A 54 6.71 -3.23 -2.30
C LEU A 54 6.63 -2.13 -3.36
N SER A 55 7.39 -2.30 -4.42
CA SER A 55 7.21 -1.56 -5.65
C SER A 55 5.88 -1.92 -6.31
N GLU A 56 5.31 -0.97 -7.02
CA GLU A 56 4.11 -1.18 -7.85
C GLU A 56 4.29 -2.34 -8.84
N ALA A 57 5.50 -2.55 -9.36
CA ALA A 57 5.79 -3.65 -10.27
C ALA A 57 5.68 -5.03 -9.58
N CYS A 58 6.13 -5.14 -8.34
CA CYS A 58 5.97 -6.35 -7.53
C CYS A 58 4.50 -6.59 -7.18
N ILE A 59 3.77 -5.53 -6.80
CA ILE A 59 2.33 -5.58 -6.52
C ILE A 59 1.56 -6.04 -7.77
N GLU A 60 1.88 -5.50 -8.95
CA GLU A 60 1.25 -5.85 -10.22
C GLU A 60 1.40 -7.34 -10.55
N ARG A 61 2.63 -7.87 -10.44
CA ARG A 61 2.92 -9.29 -10.69
C ARG A 61 2.20 -10.21 -9.70
N ASN A 62 1.87 -9.71 -8.51
CA ASN A 62 1.28 -10.49 -7.41
C ASN A 62 -0.10 -9.98 -6.97
N GLN A 63 -0.81 -9.27 -7.85
CA GLN A 63 -2.05 -8.53 -7.53
C GLN A 63 -3.19 -9.39 -6.98
N ASN A 64 -3.17 -10.70 -7.23
CA ASN A 64 -4.17 -11.65 -6.73
C ASN A 64 -3.79 -12.27 -5.37
N LYS A 65 -2.60 -11.95 -4.85
CA LYS A 65 -2.06 -12.50 -3.61
C LYS A 65 -1.94 -11.45 -2.51
N VAL A 66 -1.62 -10.21 -2.86
CA VAL A 66 -1.51 -9.09 -1.92
C VAL A 66 -2.84 -8.76 -1.24
N LEU A 67 -2.76 -8.18 -0.06
CA LEU A 67 -3.93 -7.67 0.66
C LEU A 67 -4.11 -6.18 0.36
N TRP A 68 -5.05 -5.86 -0.54
CA TRP A 68 -5.27 -4.50 -1.05
C TRP A 68 -5.56 -3.44 0.00
N TRP A 69 -6.16 -3.81 1.13
CA TRP A 69 -6.35 -2.90 2.26
C TRP A 69 -5.01 -2.36 2.80
N PHE A 70 -4.02 -3.24 2.99
CA PHE A 70 -2.67 -2.84 3.42
C PHE A 70 -1.89 -2.17 2.30
N ILE A 71 -2.08 -2.60 1.04
CA ILE A 71 -1.45 -1.92 -0.11
C ILE A 71 -1.90 -0.46 -0.19
N SER A 72 -3.20 -0.20 -0.10
CA SER A 72 -3.78 1.15 -0.18
C SER A 72 -3.37 2.04 0.98
N LYS A 73 -3.07 1.43 2.13
CA LYS A 73 -2.75 2.12 3.37
C LYS A 73 -1.26 2.41 3.54
N ASP A 74 -0.43 1.38 3.39
CA ASP A 74 0.94 1.39 3.90
C ASP A 74 1.98 1.56 2.77
N GLN A 75 1.62 1.31 1.51
CA GLN A 75 2.51 1.50 0.36
C GLN A 75 2.39 2.92 -0.19
N THR A 76 3.45 3.43 -0.82
CA THR A 76 3.39 4.67 -1.60
C THR A 76 2.98 4.33 -3.02
N LEU A 77 1.77 4.75 -3.41
CA LEU A 77 1.19 4.48 -4.72
C LEU A 77 1.14 5.76 -5.54
N SER A 78 1.48 5.65 -6.82
CA SER A 78 1.22 6.67 -7.82
C SER A 78 -0.27 6.70 -8.17
N GLU A 79 -0.75 7.88 -8.58
CA GLU A 79 -2.12 8.05 -9.05
C GLU A 79 -2.43 7.12 -10.23
N ASP A 80 -1.54 7.02 -11.22
CA ASP A 80 -1.69 6.10 -12.36
C ASP A 80 -1.90 4.64 -11.93
N PHE A 81 -1.19 4.20 -10.88
CA PHE A 81 -1.37 2.86 -10.34
C PHE A 81 -2.72 2.70 -9.65
N ILE A 82 -3.15 3.69 -8.87
CA ILE A 82 -4.47 3.70 -8.23
C ILE A 82 -5.57 3.65 -9.29
N GLU A 83 -5.46 4.42 -10.38
CA GLU A 83 -6.45 4.40 -11.47
C GLU A 83 -6.54 3.04 -12.15
N LYS A 84 -5.38 2.42 -12.40
CA LYS A 84 -5.31 1.11 -13.05
C LYS A 84 -5.99 0.01 -12.22
N HIS A 85 -6.01 0.14 -10.89
CA HIS A 85 -6.57 -0.84 -9.95
C HIS A 85 -7.72 -0.27 -9.11
N MET A 86 -8.49 0.65 -9.68
CA MET A 86 -9.56 1.37 -8.97
C MET A 86 -10.66 0.47 -8.39
N ASP A 87 -10.82 -0.74 -8.93
CA ASP A 87 -11.77 -1.76 -8.46
C ASP A 87 -11.25 -2.57 -7.26
N LYS A 88 -9.97 -2.45 -6.92
CA LYS A 88 -9.30 -3.24 -5.87
C LYS A 88 -8.84 -2.43 -4.69
N VAL A 89 -8.42 -1.19 -4.93
CA VAL A 89 -7.95 -0.29 -3.87
C VAL A 89 -9.05 0.01 -2.86
N ASP A 90 -8.65 0.25 -1.62
CA ASP A 90 -9.55 0.70 -0.57
C ASP A 90 -9.57 2.24 -0.56
N TRP A 91 -10.63 2.82 -1.12
CA TRP A 91 -10.76 4.27 -1.31
C TRP A 91 -10.72 5.08 -0.01
N ILE A 92 -11.11 4.48 1.12
CA ILE A 92 -10.97 5.12 2.43
C ILE A 92 -9.49 5.28 2.77
N ASN A 93 -8.70 4.21 2.66
CA ASN A 93 -7.26 4.28 2.91
C ASN A 93 -6.55 5.15 1.88
N ILE A 94 -6.94 5.11 0.61
CA ILE A 94 -6.40 6.02 -0.41
C ILE A 94 -6.59 7.48 0.00
N SER A 95 -7.81 7.84 0.43
CA SER A 95 -8.14 9.21 0.85
C SER A 95 -7.39 9.67 2.10
N ILE A 96 -6.97 8.75 2.97
CA ILE A 96 -6.28 9.07 4.24
C ILE A 96 -4.76 9.10 4.06
N TYR A 97 -4.20 8.13 3.34
CA TYR A 97 -2.77 7.80 3.43
C TYR A 97 -1.97 8.10 2.17
N GLN A 98 -2.60 8.18 1.01
CA GLN A 98 -1.90 8.54 -0.22
C GLN A 98 -1.82 10.05 -0.39
N ASN A 99 -0.84 10.53 -1.16
CA ASN A 99 -0.73 11.94 -1.52
C ASN A 99 -1.46 12.17 -2.85
N LEU A 100 -2.64 12.78 -2.79
CA LEU A 100 -3.51 12.96 -3.94
C LEU A 100 -3.49 14.41 -4.43
N SER A 101 -3.36 14.58 -5.74
CA SER A 101 -3.53 15.86 -6.42
C SER A 101 -5.02 16.24 -6.49
N GLU A 102 -5.29 17.54 -6.56
CA GLU A 102 -6.64 18.05 -6.73
C GLU A 102 -7.32 17.56 -8.01
N ASP A 103 -6.56 17.41 -9.10
CA ASP A 103 -7.06 16.89 -10.38
C ASP A 103 -7.51 15.43 -10.23
N PHE A 104 -6.75 14.62 -9.51
CA PHE A 104 -7.13 13.24 -9.21
C PHE A 104 -8.39 13.17 -8.32
N ILE A 105 -8.45 13.99 -7.27
CA ILE A 105 -9.61 14.06 -6.37
C ILE A 105 -10.86 14.49 -7.14
N GLU A 106 -10.77 15.46 -8.05
CA GLU A 106 -11.89 15.87 -8.90
C GLU A 106 -12.34 14.75 -9.84
N LYS A 107 -11.39 14.05 -10.47
CA LYS A 107 -11.66 12.95 -11.40
C LYS A 107 -12.38 11.79 -10.71
N HIS A 108 -12.02 11.49 -9.46
CA HIS A 108 -12.55 10.37 -8.66
C HIS A 108 -13.45 10.83 -7.51
N LYS A 109 -14.12 11.97 -7.67
CA LYS A 109 -14.92 12.64 -6.64
C LYS A 109 -16.05 11.83 -6.02
N ASP A 110 -16.49 10.77 -6.67
CA ASP A 110 -17.58 9.91 -6.21
C ASP A 110 -17.05 8.67 -5.46
N GLU A 111 -15.75 8.39 -5.55
CA GLU A 111 -15.08 7.28 -4.88
C GLU A 111 -14.35 7.74 -3.60
N VAL A 112 -13.69 8.91 -3.67
CA VAL A 112 -12.94 9.46 -2.53
C VAL A 112 -13.86 9.83 -1.37
N ASN A 113 -13.34 9.67 -0.15
CA ASN A 113 -14.05 10.07 1.04
C ASN A 113 -13.74 11.53 1.39
N TRP A 114 -14.69 12.43 1.12
CA TRP A 114 -14.55 13.88 1.32
C TRP A 114 -14.21 14.29 2.75
N PHE A 115 -14.70 13.56 3.76
CA PHE A 115 -14.32 13.81 5.15
C PHE A 115 -12.82 13.57 5.36
N TYR A 116 -12.27 12.49 4.81
CA TYR A 116 -10.85 12.20 4.92
C TYR A 116 -9.98 13.07 4.02
N ILE A 117 -10.44 13.44 2.82
CA ILE A 117 -9.75 14.44 1.98
C ILE A 117 -9.52 15.72 2.77
N LYS A 118 -10.56 16.23 3.44
CA LYS A 118 -10.47 17.45 4.26
C LYS A 118 -9.44 17.36 5.39
N VAL A 119 -9.36 16.22 6.06
CA VAL A 119 -8.56 16.05 7.29
C VAL A 119 -7.12 15.66 6.99
N HIS A 120 -6.88 14.96 5.89
CA HIS A 120 -5.60 14.30 5.61
C HIS A 120 -4.88 14.80 4.35
N GLN A 121 -5.58 15.38 3.38
CA GLN A 121 -4.96 15.87 2.15
C GLN A 121 -4.60 17.35 2.23
N PHE A 122 -3.54 17.74 1.53
CA PHE A 122 -3.19 19.13 1.34
C PHE A 122 -3.85 19.64 0.06
N VAL A 123 -4.95 20.38 0.21
CA VAL A 123 -5.68 21.02 -0.89
C VAL A 123 -5.68 22.54 -0.69
N SER A 124 -5.77 23.27 -1.80
CA SER A 124 -5.79 24.72 -1.86
C SER A 124 -7.09 25.30 -1.31
N GLU A 125 -7.04 26.57 -0.92
CA GLU A 125 -8.23 27.32 -0.49
C GLU A 125 -9.28 27.40 -1.61
N GLU A 126 -8.85 27.53 -2.87
CA GLU A 126 -9.75 27.55 -4.04
C GLU A 126 -10.50 26.21 -4.17
N PHE A 127 -9.79 25.09 -4.01
CA PHE A 127 -10.40 23.77 -4.02
C PHE A 127 -11.41 23.60 -2.87
N ILE A 128 -11.07 24.06 -1.67
CA ILE A 128 -11.97 24.02 -0.51
C ILE A 128 -13.24 24.84 -0.77
N GLU A 129 -13.11 26.04 -1.35
CA GLU A 129 -14.27 26.89 -1.65
C GLU A 129 -15.18 26.23 -2.70
N LYS A 130 -14.57 25.69 -3.76
CA LYS A 130 -15.28 25.01 -4.85
C LYS A 130 -16.07 23.79 -4.37
N HIS A 131 -15.56 23.06 -3.37
CA HIS A 131 -16.16 21.83 -2.84
C HIS A 131 -16.67 21.95 -1.40
N ARG A 132 -17.01 23.18 -0.98
CA ARG A 132 -17.45 23.49 0.38
C ARG A 132 -18.65 22.64 0.81
N ASP A 133 -19.58 22.37 -0.09
CA ASP A 133 -20.75 21.54 0.16
C ASP A 133 -20.38 20.10 0.54
N LYS A 134 -19.42 19.49 -0.16
CA LYS A 134 -18.97 18.11 0.11
C LYS A 134 -18.08 18.00 1.35
N LEU A 135 -17.25 19.00 1.61
CA LEU A 135 -16.32 19.03 2.75
C LEU A 135 -17.01 19.36 4.08
N TYR A 136 -18.18 20.00 4.03
CA TYR A 136 -18.92 20.45 5.22
C TYR A 136 -20.37 19.95 5.26
N SER A 137 -20.78 19.04 4.37
CA SER A 137 -22.05 18.32 4.53
C SER A 137 -22.01 17.51 5.82
N TYR A 138 -22.90 17.84 6.75
CA TYR A 138 -23.20 16.99 7.89
C TYR A 138 -23.98 15.78 7.36
N ASN A 139 -23.36 14.59 7.39
CA ASN A 139 -24.09 13.34 7.27
C ASN A 139 -24.59 12.91 8.64
#